data_AF-A0A7X5DSA5-F1
#
_entry.id   AF-A0A7X5DSA5-F1
#
_cell.length_a   1.000
_cell.length_b   1.000
_cell.length_c   1.000
_cell.angle_alpha   90.00
_cell.angle_beta   90.00
_cell.angle_gamma   90.00
#
_symmetry.space_group_name_H-M   'P 1'
#
loop_
_entity.id
_entity.type
_entity.pdbx_description
1 polymer ?
#
loop_
_entity_poly.entity_id
_entity_poly.type
_entity_poly.pdbx_seq_one_letter_code
_entity_poly.pdbx_strand_id
1 'polypeptide(L)'
;MITLGYLQERGLISDVLKLCDTETRVLCKASEFESKKDVGYCDSIVVIDGFRWVASDTPLADNPAIVYSSDGNSLCCWNRDEQKLIKKGIQDGMLVVTEVVKNNYKKENETMSDLNNLNLDDLGDVSIDNTLSNLEAFGEAPVATGSIVPKENFESANQKFFLHAKENGRFHAFVTKTPTAVKASKTSVKLLDANGCIQLDPDNPLTPEEQNTFDKSKKAPLSKILKEQVVTFREAKPGQIVGGIISYPAGIQSSVSFIDDVLAKKEVSFDPNNKEKVIKVLPYEQLLATIAAIFHGQIREDDAIMGKEASWLQISKKQIKKKKADADVTGTAQPAQYRPTLILRKDTATRKSMVTEKNYVPMAVYKTASQQHLTAEEADGLNLHVESVIKNKGIYDALSDSTKADIKWDDANSEVRVSSEYFKTKGQCKPIVVPRYFDKTLTLTDVLIPVKTRKVNKKDPAKFTYSYVTYKLDDPENGPLANPNYRDVIEKSGLSLEVFAEEARKLTRRKSKKDDEDTSVDTYLSAMQGDINNKSMFEGAIIDSAELTKILKGIA
;
A
#
# COMPACT_ATOMS: atom_id res chain seq x y z
N MET A 1 11.75 -18.51 -29.34
CA MET A 1 12.88 -17.57 -29.50
C MET A 1 12.38 -16.18 -29.11
N ILE A 2 13.07 -15.51 -28.18
CA ILE A 2 12.70 -14.19 -27.67
C ILE A 2 13.13 -13.12 -28.69
N THR A 3 12.17 -12.57 -29.42
CA THR A 3 12.39 -11.42 -30.32
C THR A 3 11.79 -10.15 -29.70
N LEU A 4 12.23 -8.98 -30.16
CA LEU A 4 11.67 -7.70 -29.70
C LEU A 4 10.15 -7.65 -29.94
N GLY A 5 9.72 -7.99 -31.16
CA GLY A 5 8.29 -8.05 -31.51
C GLY A 5 7.51 -9.03 -30.65
N TYR A 6 8.04 -10.24 -30.39
CA TYR A 6 7.40 -11.22 -29.51
C TYR A 6 7.12 -10.67 -28.09
N LEU A 7 8.03 -9.84 -27.57
CA LEU A 7 7.91 -9.24 -26.24
C LEU A 7 6.95 -8.04 -26.23
N GLN A 8 6.96 -7.22 -27.30
CA GLN A 8 6.07 -6.06 -27.46
C GLN A 8 4.62 -6.48 -27.71
N GLU A 9 4.39 -7.47 -28.58
CA GLU A 9 3.07 -8.04 -28.85
C GLU A 9 2.42 -8.64 -27.60
N ARG A 10 3.23 -9.07 -26.63
CA ARG A 10 2.79 -9.61 -25.32
C ARG A 10 2.78 -8.56 -24.20
N GLY A 11 3.05 -7.29 -24.51
CA GLY A 11 3.09 -6.20 -23.53
C GLY A 11 4.15 -6.37 -22.43
N LEU A 12 5.15 -7.22 -22.65
CA LEU A 12 6.18 -7.53 -21.65
C LEU A 12 7.28 -6.46 -21.58
N ILE A 13 7.41 -5.68 -22.65
CA ILE A 13 8.27 -4.49 -22.76
C ILE A 13 7.54 -3.43 -23.59
N SER A 14 7.98 -2.17 -23.50
CA SER A 14 7.34 -1.06 -24.20
C SER A 14 7.46 -1.17 -25.73
N ASP A 15 6.38 -0.79 -26.40
CA ASP A 15 6.26 -0.58 -27.85
C ASP A 15 7.10 0.57 -28.41
N VAL A 16 7.52 1.51 -27.54
CA VAL A 16 8.38 2.65 -27.91
C VAL A 16 9.82 2.19 -28.20
N LEU A 17 10.23 1.02 -27.71
CA LEU A 17 11.57 0.48 -27.95
C LEU A 17 11.76 0.09 -29.43
N LYS A 18 12.88 0.51 -30.01
CA LYS A 18 13.25 0.19 -31.40
C LYS A 18 14.56 -0.58 -31.43
N LEU A 19 14.72 -1.44 -32.43
CA LEU A 19 16.00 -2.11 -32.69
C LEU A 19 17.07 -1.06 -32.98
N CYS A 20 18.21 -1.23 -32.34
CA CYS A 20 19.34 -0.32 -32.47
C CYS A 20 20.45 -0.92 -33.32
N ASP A 21 21.10 -0.06 -34.11
CA ASP A 21 22.33 -0.42 -34.81
C ASP A 21 23.50 -0.47 -33.82
N THR A 22 24.13 -1.63 -33.72
CA THR A 22 25.24 -1.92 -32.82
C THR A 22 26.61 -1.74 -33.47
N GLU A 23 26.71 -1.61 -34.79
CA GLU A 23 28.01 -1.48 -35.50
C GLU A 23 28.71 -0.14 -35.18
N THR A 24 27.93 0.85 -34.77
CA THR A 24 28.39 2.21 -34.48
C THR A 24 29.04 2.38 -33.10
N ARG A 25 29.06 1.34 -32.25
CA ARG A 25 29.50 1.47 -30.85
C ARG A 25 30.14 0.23 -30.28
N VAL A 26 31.20 0.43 -29.47
CA VAL A 26 31.78 -0.65 -28.66
C VAL A 26 30.87 -0.93 -27.46
N LEU A 27 30.35 -2.16 -27.39
CA LEU A 27 29.45 -2.63 -26.33
C LEU A 27 30.22 -3.44 -25.28
N CYS A 28 29.86 -3.29 -24.01
CA CYS A 28 30.40 -4.11 -22.92
C CYS A 28 29.52 -5.36 -22.75
N LYS A 29 30.14 -6.54 -22.71
CA LYS A 29 29.40 -7.79 -22.48
C LYS A 29 29.01 -7.94 -21.01
N ALA A 30 27.90 -8.63 -20.74
CA ALA A 30 27.40 -8.88 -19.40
C ALA A 30 28.44 -9.59 -18.53
N SER A 31 29.12 -10.61 -19.06
CA SER A 31 30.20 -11.31 -18.34
C SER A 31 31.42 -10.42 -18.05
N GLU A 32 31.76 -9.51 -18.96
CA GLU A 32 32.84 -8.55 -18.78
C GLU A 32 32.48 -7.49 -17.72
N PHE A 33 31.20 -7.12 -17.63
CA PHE A 33 30.71 -6.23 -16.58
C PHE A 33 30.68 -6.94 -15.22
N GLU A 34 30.21 -8.19 -15.18
CA GLU A 34 30.13 -9.02 -13.97
C GLU A 34 31.49 -9.36 -13.35
N SER A 35 32.54 -9.45 -14.17
CA SER A 35 33.90 -9.68 -13.70
C SER A 35 34.60 -8.43 -13.17
N LYS A 36 34.03 -7.23 -13.39
CA LYS A 36 34.59 -5.93 -12.97
C LYS A 36 33.97 -5.35 -11.69
N LYS A 37 33.48 -6.20 -10.78
CA LYS A 37 32.71 -5.82 -9.56
C LYS A 37 33.33 -4.75 -8.64
N ASP A 38 34.61 -4.39 -8.83
CA ASP A 38 35.34 -3.39 -8.02
C ASP A 38 35.97 -2.23 -8.83
N VAL A 39 35.55 -1.97 -10.08
CA VAL A 39 36.19 -0.94 -10.92
C VAL A 39 35.20 0.14 -11.38
N GLY A 40 35.27 1.33 -10.78
CA GLY A 40 34.78 2.61 -11.32
C GLY A 40 33.33 2.70 -11.83
N TYR A 41 32.93 3.88 -12.34
CA TYR A 41 31.68 4.07 -13.07
C TYR A 41 31.80 3.42 -14.48
N CYS A 42 30.80 2.66 -14.92
CA CYS A 42 30.77 2.05 -16.25
C CYS A 42 30.07 2.99 -17.24
N ASP A 43 30.86 3.67 -18.08
CA ASP A 43 30.37 4.55 -19.17
C ASP A 43 29.90 3.77 -20.42
N SER A 44 30.18 2.46 -20.48
CA SER A 44 29.79 1.63 -21.62
C SER A 44 28.36 1.12 -21.49
N ILE A 45 27.70 0.92 -22.63
CA ILE A 45 26.41 0.23 -22.68
C ILE A 45 26.67 -1.27 -22.50
N VAL A 46 26.04 -1.86 -21.49
CA VAL A 46 26.17 -3.28 -21.18
C VAL A 46 25.08 -4.08 -21.88
N VAL A 47 25.45 -5.15 -22.57
CA VAL A 47 24.53 -6.03 -23.30
C VAL A 47 24.79 -7.50 -22.97
N ILE A 48 23.77 -8.35 -23.14
CA ILE A 48 23.90 -9.80 -22.94
C ILE A 48 24.96 -10.40 -23.88
N ASP A 49 25.70 -11.38 -23.36
CA ASP A 49 26.67 -12.12 -24.14
C ASP A 49 26.00 -12.80 -25.34
N GLY A 50 26.60 -12.67 -26.53
CA GLY A 50 26.05 -13.27 -27.75
C GLY A 50 24.70 -12.69 -28.18
N PHE A 51 24.41 -11.43 -27.85
CA PHE A 51 23.17 -10.76 -28.22
C PHE A 51 22.84 -10.92 -29.71
N ARG A 52 21.57 -11.21 -29.99
CA ARG A 52 20.98 -11.23 -31.34
C ARG A 52 20.31 -9.91 -31.67
N TRP A 53 19.84 -9.19 -30.65
CA TRP A 53 19.26 -7.87 -30.83
C TRP A 53 19.49 -6.99 -29.60
N VAL A 54 19.51 -5.68 -29.85
CA VAL A 54 19.58 -4.62 -28.85
C VAL A 54 18.48 -3.60 -29.16
N ALA A 55 17.81 -3.07 -28.14
CA ALA A 55 16.74 -2.10 -28.31
C ALA A 55 16.73 -1.04 -27.20
N SER A 56 16.41 0.19 -27.58
CA SER A 56 16.19 1.34 -26.69
C SER A 56 15.18 2.31 -27.30
N ASP A 57 14.73 3.29 -26.52
CA ASP A 57 13.83 4.36 -26.96
C ASP A 57 14.54 5.44 -27.79
N THR A 58 15.86 5.51 -27.68
CA THR A 58 16.76 6.43 -28.38
C THR A 58 17.94 5.67 -29.01
N PRO A 59 18.56 6.18 -30.09
CA PRO A 59 19.73 5.55 -30.70
C PRO A 59 20.89 5.33 -29.72
N LEU A 60 21.66 4.25 -29.89
CA LEU A 60 22.79 3.97 -29.01
C LEU A 60 23.87 5.07 -29.03
N ALA A 61 24.00 5.83 -30.13
CA ALA A 61 24.90 6.99 -30.20
C ALA A 61 24.56 8.07 -29.16
N ASP A 62 23.28 8.21 -28.82
CA ASP A 62 22.75 9.23 -27.91
C ASP A 62 22.80 8.80 -26.45
N ASN A 63 23.48 7.69 -26.15
CA ASN A 63 23.77 7.32 -24.77
C ASN A 63 22.45 7.11 -23.97
N PRO A 64 21.59 6.16 -24.37
CA PRO A 64 20.33 5.87 -23.68
C PRO A 64 20.53 5.46 -22.22
N ALA A 65 19.61 5.88 -21.35
CA ALA A 65 19.61 5.53 -19.93
C ALA A 65 19.26 4.04 -19.71
N ILE A 66 18.38 3.49 -20.55
CA ILE A 66 17.91 2.10 -20.47
C ILE A 66 18.12 1.42 -21.83
N VAL A 67 18.77 0.24 -21.80
CA VAL A 67 19.01 -0.58 -22.98
C VAL A 67 18.59 -2.02 -22.71
N TYR A 68 17.83 -2.60 -23.64
CA TYR A 68 17.45 -4.01 -23.63
C TYR A 68 18.28 -4.78 -24.65
N SER A 69 18.66 -6.01 -24.31
CA SER A 69 19.38 -6.90 -25.23
C SER A 69 19.01 -8.35 -24.98
N SER A 70 18.91 -9.17 -26.02
CA SER A 70 18.60 -10.60 -25.90
C SER A 70 19.48 -11.44 -26.82
N ASP A 71 19.87 -12.63 -26.36
CA ASP A 71 20.56 -13.68 -27.13
C ASP A 71 19.57 -14.61 -27.88
N GLY A 72 18.27 -14.34 -27.78
CA GLY A 72 17.18 -15.16 -28.34
C GLY A 72 16.57 -16.18 -27.36
N ASN A 73 17.16 -16.38 -26.19
CA ASN A 73 16.68 -17.28 -25.12
C ASN A 73 16.49 -16.55 -23.78
N SER A 74 17.31 -15.54 -23.52
CA SER A 74 17.38 -14.75 -22.29
C SER A 74 17.37 -13.25 -22.63
N LEU A 75 16.96 -12.41 -21.68
CA LEU A 75 16.92 -10.96 -21.83
C LEU A 75 17.79 -10.30 -20.76
N CYS A 76 18.45 -9.20 -21.10
CA CYS A 76 19.08 -8.29 -20.16
C CYS A 76 18.54 -6.87 -20.35
N CYS A 77 18.47 -6.12 -19.25
CA CYS A 77 18.15 -4.70 -19.20
C CYS A 77 19.28 -3.98 -18.46
N TRP A 78 20.02 -3.14 -19.17
CA TRP A 78 21.02 -2.27 -18.59
C TRP A 78 20.39 -0.93 -18.24
N ASN A 79 20.49 -0.52 -16.97
CA ASN A 79 20.17 0.81 -16.51
C ASN A 79 21.48 1.53 -16.16
N ARG A 80 21.88 2.47 -17.02
CA ARG A 80 23.14 3.20 -16.89
C ARG A 80 23.13 4.14 -15.68
N ASP A 81 22.02 4.84 -15.45
CA ASP A 81 21.92 5.84 -14.38
C ASP A 81 22.06 5.18 -13.01
N GLU A 82 21.51 3.97 -12.88
CA GLU A 82 21.62 3.18 -11.66
C GLU A 82 22.87 2.28 -11.60
N GLN A 83 23.61 2.16 -12.71
CA GLN A 83 24.74 1.23 -12.87
C GLN A 83 24.37 -0.23 -12.57
N LYS A 84 23.21 -0.66 -13.10
CA LYS A 84 22.62 -1.99 -12.85
C LYS A 84 22.33 -2.74 -14.13
N LEU A 85 22.79 -3.98 -14.19
CA LEU A 85 22.39 -4.95 -15.19
C LEU A 85 21.34 -5.87 -14.56
N ILE A 86 20.19 -6.00 -15.22
CA ILE A 86 19.07 -6.83 -14.77
C ILE A 86 18.87 -7.93 -15.81
N LYS A 87 19.23 -9.16 -15.47
CA LYS A 87 18.91 -10.33 -16.30
C LYS A 87 17.48 -10.75 -16.04
N LYS A 88 16.79 -11.12 -17.12
CA LYS A 88 15.39 -11.50 -17.09
C LYS A 88 15.14 -12.72 -17.97
N GLY A 89 14.30 -13.63 -17.47
CA GLY A 89 13.80 -14.80 -18.18
C GLY A 89 12.31 -14.69 -18.46
N ILE A 90 11.79 -15.58 -19.30
CA ILE A 90 10.34 -15.74 -19.47
C ILE A 90 9.90 -16.96 -18.69
N GLN A 91 9.03 -16.75 -17.72
CA GLN A 91 8.40 -17.82 -16.93
C GLN A 91 6.90 -17.56 -16.88
N ASP A 92 6.10 -18.59 -17.17
CA ASP A 92 4.63 -18.53 -17.21
C ASP A 92 4.07 -17.39 -18.07
N GLY A 93 4.78 -17.09 -19.17
CA GLY A 93 4.44 -16.02 -20.10
C GLY A 93 4.79 -14.61 -19.62
N MET A 94 5.42 -14.45 -18.46
CA MET A 94 5.85 -13.15 -17.91
C MET A 94 7.37 -12.99 -17.91
N LEU A 95 7.79 -11.73 -17.89
CA LEU A 95 9.19 -11.34 -17.84
C LEU A 95 9.64 -11.21 -16.38
N VAL A 96 10.39 -12.21 -15.91
CA VAL A 96 10.81 -12.34 -14.50
C VAL A 96 12.28 -11.97 -14.38
N VAL A 97 12.62 -11.18 -13.36
CA VAL A 97 14.03 -10.88 -13.04
C VAL A 97 14.70 -12.14 -12.50
N THR A 98 15.71 -12.63 -13.21
CA THR A 98 16.46 -13.83 -12.82
C THR A 98 17.72 -13.47 -12.05
N GLU A 99 18.35 -12.33 -12.35
CA GLU A 99 19.55 -11.87 -11.68
C GLU A 99 19.65 -10.34 -11.73
N VAL A 100 20.20 -9.73 -10.68
CA VAL A 100 20.55 -8.31 -10.66
C VAL A 100 22.02 -8.16 -10.32
N VAL A 101 22.80 -7.63 -11.26
CA VAL A 101 24.21 -7.32 -11.07
C VAL A 101 24.33 -5.81 -10.92
N LYS A 102 24.82 -5.38 -9.75
CA LYS A 102 25.04 -3.95 -9.44
C LYS A 102 26.52 -3.68 -9.36
N ASN A 103 26.95 -2.54 -9.90
CA ASN A 103 28.27 -2.01 -9.61
C ASN A 103 28.21 -1.14 -8.34
N ASN A 104 29.19 -1.28 -7.44
CA ASN A 104 29.23 -0.59 -6.14
C ASN A 104 29.78 0.85 -6.28
N TYR A 105 29.28 1.63 -7.23
CA TYR A 105 29.66 3.03 -7.36
C TYR A 105 29.01 3.86 -6.24
N LYS A 106 29.80 4.30 -5.26
CA LYS A 106 29.38 5.29 -4.28
C LYS A 106 29.51 6.68 -4.90
N LYS A 107 28.39 7.26 -5.30
CA LYS A 107 28.30 8.71 -5.47
C LYS A 107 28.28 9.32 -4.07
N GLU A 108 29.38 9.94 -3.64
CA GLU A 108 29.39 10.74 -2.41
C GLU A 108 28.51 11.97 -2.62
N ASN A 109 27.27 11.86 -2.11
CA ASN A 109 26.40 12.91 -1.54
C ASN A 109 24.94 12.62 -1.88
N GLU A 110 24.20 12.19 -0.86
CA GLU A 110 22.96 12.87 -0.45
C GLU A 110 22.61 12.45 0.98
N THR A 111 22.50 13.47 1.82
CA THR A 111 22.25 13.46 3.26
C THR A 111 20.80 13.09 3.62
N MET A 112 20.69 12.30 4.70
CA MET A 112 19.68 12.34 5.77
C MET A 112 18.22 11.87 5.55
N SER A 113 17.76 11.21 6.62
CA SER A 113 16.39 10.97 7.09
C SER A 113 15.42 10.12 6.25
N ASP A 114 15.26 8.85 6.66
CA ASP A 114 13.97 8.31 7.15
C ASP A 114 14.05 6.77 7.29
N LEU A 115 14.93 6.30 8.15
CA LEU A 115 14.95 4.92 8.65
C LEU A 115 14.57 4.95 10.12
N ASN A 116 13.26 5.03 10.37
CA ASN A 116 12.54 4.50 11.53
C ASN A 116 11.16 5.18 11.61
N ASN A 117 10.17 4.66 10.88
CA ASN A 117 8.74 4.81 11.20
C ASN A 117 7.87 3.87 10.34
N LEU A 118 8.26 2.60 10.23
CA LEU A 118 7.30 1.54 9.93
C LEU A 118 6.76 1.05 11.27
N ASN A 119 5.79 1.78 11.83
CA ASN A 119 4.93 1.21 12.87
C ASN A 119 4.16 0.05 12.21
N LEU A 120 4.51 -1.17 12.62
CA LEU A 120 3.92 -2.41 12.12
C LEU A 120 2.47 -2.63 12.58
N ASP A 121 1.98 -1.80 13.51
CA ASP A 121 0.63 -1.87 14.10
C ASP A 121 -0.46 -1.13 13.27
N ASP A 122 -0.12 -0.67 12.08
CA ASP A 122 -0.86 0.40 11.38
C ASP A 122 -1.88 -0.10 10.32
N LEU A 123 -2.49 -1.27 10.56
CA LEU A 123 -3.75 -1.68 9.91
C LEU A 123 -4.68 -2.14 11.03
N GLY A 124 -5.67 -1.30 11.36
CA GLY A 124 -6.61 -1.56 12.44
C GLY A 124 -7.22 -2.95 12.37
N ASP A 125 -7.38 -3.53 13.56
CA ASP A 125 -8.10 -4.77 13.83
C ASP A 125 -9.40 -4.81 13.02
N VAL A 126 -9.47 -5.70 12.05
CA VAL A 126 -10.74 -6.04 11.41
C VAL A 126 -11.23 -7.28 12.12
N SER A 127 -12.32 -7.12 12.88
CA SER A 127 -13.20 -8.24 13.18
C SER A 127 -13.74 -8.75 11.84
N ILE A 128 -13.29 -9.93 11.44
CA ILE A 128 -13.74 -10.66 10.26
C ILE A 128 -15.10 -11.25 10.63
N ASP A 129 -16.17 -10.71 10.07
CA ASP A 129 -17.47 -11.36 10.05
C ASP A 129 -17.74 -11.70 8.57
N ASN A 130 -17.53 -12.97 8.22
CA ASN A 130 -17.79 -13.52 6.88
C ASN A 130 -19.27 -13.36 6.54
N THR A 131 -19.57 -12.76 5.38
CA THR A 131 -20.83 -12.98 4.64
C THR A 131 -20.63 -12.60 3.18
N LEU A 132 -20.70 -13.58 2.26
CA LEU A 132 -20.68 -13.37 0.81
C LEU A 132 -22.11 -13.51 0.31
N SER A 133 -22.88 -12.42 0.31
CA SER A 133 -24.18 -12.45 -0.37
C SER A 133 -24.55 -11.09 -0.94
N ASN A 134 -25.23 -11.13 -2.08
CA ASN A 134 -25.81 -10.02 -2.86
C ASN A 134 -24.89 -9.42 -3.93
N LEU A 135 -24.96 -10.01 -5.13
CA LEU A 135 -24.68 -9.37 -6.41
C LEU A 135 -25.90 -9.63 -7.30
N GLU A 136 -26.57 -8.57 -7.75
CA GLU A 136 -27.66 -8.67 -8.72
C GLU A 136 -27.09 -8.87 -10.13
N ALA A 137 -27.73 -9.81 -10.86
CA ALA A 137 -27.38 -10.23 -12.19
C ALA A 137 -27.78 -9.17 -13.23
N PHE A 138 -26.85 -8.80 -14.11
CA PHE A 138 -27.16 -8.16 -15.38
C PHE A 138 -26.46 -8.95 -16.50
N GLY A 139 -27.26 -9.41 -17.47
CA GLY A 139 -26.83 -10.18 -18.65
C GLY A 139 -26.82 -11.70 -18.45
N GLU A 140 -27.22 -12.45 -19.49
CA GLU A 140 -27.15 -13.92 -19.52
C GLU A 140 -25.74 -14.40 -19.14
N ALA A 141 -25.66 -15.13 -18.02
CA ALA A 141 -24.42 -15.65 -17.50
C ALA A 141 -23.80 -16.69 -18.46
N PRO A 142 -22.46 -16.71 -18.63
CA PRO A 142 -21.81 -17.86 -19.24
C PRO A 142 -22.12 -19.11 -18.40
N VAL A 143 -22.59 -20.17 -19.06
CA VAL A 143 -22.79 -21.48 -18.42
C VAL A 143 -21.45 -22.21 -18.45
N ALA A 144 -20.97 -22.66 -17.30
CA ALA A 144 -19.83 -23.56 -17.21
C ALA A 144 -20.16 -24.88 -17.93
N THR A 145 -19.58 -25.10 -19.11
CA THR A 145 -19.72 -26.36 -19.87
C THR A 145 -18.44 -27.21 -19.87
N GLY A 146 -17.40 -26.80 -19.14
CA GLY A 146 -16.11 -27.48 -19.10
C GLY A 146 -16.02 -28.60 -18.05
N SER A 147 -15.31 -29.68 -18.41
CA SER A 147 -14.89 -30.72 -17.48
C SER A 147 -13.91 -30.17 -16.43
N ILE A 148 -13.87 -30.76 -15.23
CA ILE A 148 -12.91 -30.38 -14.18
C ILE A 148 -11.49 -30.59 -14.72
N VAL A 149 -10.69 -29.52 -14.76
CA VAL A 149 -9.30 -29.59 -15.23
C VAL A 149 -8.41 -30.00 -14.05
N PRO A 150 -7.47 -30.96 -14.24
CA PRO A 150 -6.47 -31.27 -13.22
C PRO A 150 -5.74 -30.03 -12.73
N LYS A 151 -5.45 -29.97 -11.44
CA LYS A 151 -4.92 -28.80 -10.73
C LYS A 151 -3.68 -28.19 -11.39
N GLU A 152 -2.78 -29.01 -11.94
CA GLU A 152 -1.57 -28.59 -12.65
C GLU A 152 -1.80 -27.93 -14.03
N ASN A 153 -2.99 -28.11 -14.63
CA ASN A 153 -3.31 -27.64 -15.98
C ASN A 153 -4.34 -26.50 -16.00
N PHE A 154 -4.81 -26.06 -14.83
CA PHE A 154 -5.85 -25.04 -14.73
C PHE A 154 -5.38 -23.67 -15.23
N GLU A 155 -4.16 -23.27 -14.88
CA GLU A 155 -3.59 -21.98 -15.29
C GLU A 155 -3.36 -21.92 -16.79
N SER A 156 -2.84 -23.01 -17.38
CA SER A 156 -2.63 -23.11 -18.82
C SER A 156 -3.94 -23.17 -19.60
N ALA A 157 -4.96 -23.89 -19.09
CA ALA A 157 -6.29 -23.94 -19.69
C ALA A 157 -6.99 -22.58 -19.70
N ASN A 158 -6.83 -21.77 -18.65
CA ASN A 158 -7.52 -20.48 -18.51
C ASN A 158 -6.62 -19.26 -18.78
N GLN A 159 -5.42 -19.45 -19.31
CA GLN A 159 -4.45 -18.37 -19.52
C GLN A 159 -5.02 -17.23 -20.38
N LYS A 160 -5.76 -17.56 -21.44
CA LYS A 160 -6.39 -16.57 -22.33
C LYS A 160 -7.42 -15.71 -21.60
N PHE A 161 -8.19 -16.32 -20.70
CA PHE A 161 -9.15 -15.61 -19.87
C PHE A 161 -8.46 -14.63 -18.92
N PHE A 162 -7.42 -15.08 -18.21
CA PHE A 162 -6.68 -14.21 -17.27
C PHE A 162 -5.97 -13.06 -17.98
N LEU A 163 -5.42 -13.29 -19.17
CA LEU A 163 -4.80 -12.24 -20.00
C LEU A 163 -5.86 -11.22 -20.43
N HIS A 164 -6.99 -11.68 -20.98
CA HIS A 164 -8.09 -10.80 -21.39
C HIS A 164 -8.60 -9.95 -20.22
N ALA A 165 -8.78 -10.55 -19.05
CA ALA A 165 -9.19 -9.85 -17.84
C ALA A 165 -8.16 -8.80 -17.40
N LYS A 166 -6.87 -9.13 -17.38
CA LYS A 166 -5.79 -8.19 -17.01
C LYS A 166 -5.62 -7.05 -18.01
N GLU A 167 -5.79 -7.31 -19.29
CA GLU A 167 -5.69 -6.31 -20.35
C GLU A 167 -6.82 -5.28 -20.24
N ASN A 168 -8.04 -5.73 -19.96
CA ASN A 168 -9.24 -4.92 -20.10
C ASN A 168 -9.87 -4.45 -18.77
N GLY A 169 -9.55 -5.08 -17.64
CA GLY A 169 -10.03 -4.65 -16.33
C GLY A 169 -9.04 -3.76 -15.59
N ARG A 170 -9.55 -2.92 -14.68
CA ARG A 170 -8.78 -1.89 -13.96
C ARG A 170 -9.31 -1.73 -12.54
N PHE A 171 -8.39 -1.42 -11.63
CA PHE A 171 -8.73 -0.93 -10.30
C PHE A 171 -8.83 0.58 -10.33
N HIS A 172 -10.00 1.13 -9.99
CA HIS A 172 -10.26 2.56 -10.13
C HIS A 172 -9.89 3.34 -8.86
N ALA A 173 -10.47 2.96 -7.72
CA ALA A 173 -10.28 3.69 -6.48
C ALA A 173 -10.60 2.84 -5.25
N PHE A 174 -10.00 3.20 -4.11
CA PHE A 174 -10.40 2.69 -2.80
C PHE A 174 -11.63 3.43 -2.28
N VAL A 175 -12.48 2.73 -1.53
CA VAL A 175 -13.52 3.37 -0.72
C VAL A 175 -13.08 3.32 0.75
N THR A 176 -12.93 4.47 1.39
CA THR A 176 -12.42 4.58 2.77
C THR A 176 -13.49 5.11 3.72
N LYS A 177 -13.35 4.91 5.04
CA LYS A 177 -14.32 5.45 6.00
C LYS A 177 -14.30 6.99 6.07
N THR A 178 -13.12 7.58 6.03
CA THR A 178 -12.89 9.01 6.23
C THR A 178 -11.66 9.46 5.41
N PRO A 179 -11.55 10.75 5.05
CA PRO A 179 -10.39 11.25 4.32
C PRO A 179 -9.14 11.40 5.22
N THR A 180 -8.04 11.89 4.62
CA THR A 180 -6.96 12.49 5.40
C THR A 180 -7.48 13.67 6.22
N ALA A 181 -6.85 13.94 7.35
CA ALA A 181 -7.14 15.13 8.15
C ALA A 181 -6.04 15.40 9.17
N VAL A 182 -5.82 16.68 9.50
CA VAL A 182 -4.91 17.08 10.57
C VAL A 182 -5.51 16.74 11.93
N LYS A 183 -4.80 15.96 12.72
CA LYS A 183 -5.24 15.49 14.04
C LYS A 183 -4.15 15.72 15.08
N ALA A 184 -4.54 16.21 16.25
CA ALA A 184 -3.71 16.11 17.45
C ALA A 184 -3.36 14.63 17.73
N SER A 185 -2.12 14.41 18.16
CA SER A 185 -1.57 13.11 18.53
C SER A 185 -0.58 13.27 19.68
N LYS A 186 -0.65 12.36 20.65
CA LYS A 186 0.34 12.25 21.72
C LYS A 186 1.49 11.42 21.20
N THR A 187 2.68 12.00 21.19
CA THR A 187 3.91 11.32 20.74
C THR A 187 4.98 11.44 21.80
N SER A 188 5.78 10.39 21.97
CA SER A 188 7.05 10.46 22.67
C SER A 188 8.12 11.04 21.74
N VAL A 189 8.69 12.20 22.07
CA VAL A 189 9.84 12.76 21.34
C VAL A 189 11.12 12.50 22.12
N LYS A 190 12.23 12.30 21.39
CA LYS A 190 13.55 12.09 22.00
C LYS A 190 14.03 13.42 22.57
N LEU A 191 14.51 13.40 23.80
CA LEU A 191 15.14 14.57 24.39
C LEU A 191 16.54 14.75 23.78
N LEU A 192 16.87 16.00 23.44
CA LEU A 192 18.18 16.39 22.95
C LEU A 192 18.89 17.20 24.02
N ASP A 193 20.21 17.04 24.14
CA ASP A 193 21.04 17.88 25.00
C ASP A 193 21.30 19.25 24.36
N ALA A 194 22.05 20.11 25.06
CA ALA A 194 22.40 21.45 24.58
C ALA A 194 23.19 21.46 23.26
N ASN A 195 23.80 20.33 22.88
CA ASN A 195 24.56 20.16 21.64
C ASN A 195 23.74 19.49 20.52
N GLY A 196 22.44 19.23 20.75
CA GLY A 196 21.56 18.54 19.81
C GLY A 196 21.76 17.01 19.77
N CYS A 197 22.50 16.42 20.71
CA CYS A 197 22.69 14.97 20.79
C CYS A 197 21.55 14.31 21.57
N ILE A 198 21.21 13.07 21.23
CA ILE A 198 20.16 12.33 21.96
C ILE A 198 20.57 12.04 23.40
N GLN A 199 19.67 12.34 24.34
CA GLN A 199 19.86 12.02 25.75
C GLN A 199 19.53 10.55 26.02
N LEU A 200 20.41 9.87 26.75
CA LEU A 200 20.21 8.49 27.16
C LEU A 200 19.43 8.44 28.48
N ASP A 201 18.64 7.39 28.64
CA ASP A 201 17.90 7.15 29.87
C ASP A 201 18.87 6.70 30.98
N PRO A 202 19.04 7.48 32.06
CA PRO A 202 19.97 7.14 33.14
C PRO A 202 19.55 5.87 33.90
N ASP A 203 18.25 5.55 33.93
CA ASP A 203 17.72 4.37 34.61
C ASP A 203 17.85 3.10 33.74
N ASN A 204 18.21 3.26 32.47
CA ASN A 204 18.39 2.16 31.52
C ASN A 204 19.67 2.35 30.69
N PRO A 205 20.86 2.19 31.30
CA PRO A 205 22.14 2.44 30.64
C PRO A 205 22.40 1.48 29.47
N LEU A 206 23.22 1.91 28.52
CA LEU A 206 23.65 1.09 27.38
C LEU A 206 24.52 -0.08 27.85
N THR A 207 24.40 -1.22 27.18
CA THR A 207 25.40 -2.29 27.32
C THR A 207 26.72 -1.87 26.68
N PRO A 208 27.87 -2.52 26.99
CA PRO A 208 29.16 -2.17 26.39
C PRO A 208 29.16 -2.22 24.84
N GLU A 209 28.43 -3.18 24.25
CA GLU A 209 28.28 -3.31 22.79
C GLU A 209 27.45 -2.17 22.19
N GLU A 210 26.36 -1.79 22.88
CA GLU A 210 25.52 -0.66 22.49
C GLU A 210 26.27 0.66 22.64
N GLN A 211 27.07 0.82 23.70
CA GLN A 211 27.90 2.01 23.93
C GLN A 211 28.91 2.19 22.79
N ASN A 212 29.62 1.13 22.38
CA ASN A 212 30.55 1.18 21.25
C ASN A 212 29.85 1.56 19.93
N THR A 213 28.62 1.07 19.73
CA THR A 213 27.79 1.45 18.57
C THR A 213 27.37 2.92 18.63
N PHE A 214 26.98 3.39 19.81
CA PHE A 214 26.59 4.77 20.05
C PHE A 214 27.76 5.73 19.86
N ASP A 215 28.95 5.40 20.36
CA ASP A 215 30.13 6.25 20.23
C ASP A 215 30.52 6.47 18.76
N LYS A 216 30.39 5.42 17.93
CA LYS A 216 30.70 5.45 16.49
C LYS A 216 29.64 6.11 15.63
N SER A 217 28.36 5.85 15.91
CA SER A 217 27.25 6.18 14.99
C SER A 217 26.20 7.12 15.58
N LYS A 218 26.32 7.47 16.86
CA LYS A 218 25.33 8.22 17.65
C LYS A 218 23.93 7.60 17.61
N LYS A 219 23.85 6.27 17.41
CA LYS A 219 22.60 5.49 17.43
C LYS A 219 22.50 4.68 18.71
N ALA A 220 21.35 4.77 19.36
CA ALA A 220 21.01 3.97 20.54
C ALA A 220 19.65 3.27 20.32
N PRO A 221 19.42 2.12 20.98
CA PRO A 221 18.11 1.48 21.00
C PRO A 221 17.04 2.41 21.56
N LEU A 222 15.82 2.35 21.02
CA LEU A 222 14.73 3.23 21.45
C LEU A 222 14.36 3.11 22.93
N SER A 223 14.62 1.96 23.57
CA SER A 223 14.39 1.73 25.00
C SER A 223 15.40 2.42 25.91
N LYS A 224 16.54 2.85 25.36
CA LYS A 224 17.67 3.46 26.08
C LYS A 224 17.73 4.98 25.93
N ILE A 225 16.77 5.55 25.20
CA ILE A 225 16.71 6.98 24.89
C ILE A 225 15.66 7.61 25.78
N LEU A 226 16.04 8.69 26.46
CA LEU A 226 15.13 9.50 27.26
C LEU A 226 14.13 10.22 26.34
N LYS A 227 12.86 10.16 26.71
CA LYS A 227 11.76 10.72 25.92
C LYS A 227 10.81 11.51 26.79
N GLU A 228 10.24 12.54 26.20
CA GLU A 228 9.14 13.29 26.81
C GLU A 228 7.86 13.11 25.98
N GLN A 229 6.71 13.22 26.66
CA GLN A 229 5.41 13.20 25.99
C GLN A 229 5.06 14.61 25.52
N VAL A 230 4.73 14.74 24.24
CA VAL A 230 4.27 16.00 23.65
C VAL A 230 2.96 15.80 22.91
N VAL A 231 2.20 16.88 22.77
CA VAL A 231 1.07 16.94 21.85
C VAL A 231 1.55 17.57 20.54
N THR A 232 1.37 16.85 19.44
CA THR A 232 1.73 17.32 18.09
C THR A 232 0.54 17.19 17.16
N PHE A 233 0.55 17.91 16.05
CA PHE A 233 -0.45 17.78 14.99
C PHE A 233 0.18 17.06 13.80
N ARG A 234 -0.56 16.12 13.20
CA ARG A 234 -0.12 15.36 12.03
C ARG A 234 -1.28 15.17 11.08
N GLU A 235 -1.01 15.22 9.79
CA GLU A 235 -1.99 14.77 8.80
C GLU A 235 -2.08 13.25 8.88
N ALA A 236 -3.21 12.76 9.39
CA ALA A 236 -3.50 11.35 9.42
C ALA A 236 -3.87 10.85 8.03
N LYS A 237 -3.45 9.64 7.71
CA LYS A 237 -3.87 8.90 6.51
C LYS A 237 -5.40 8.74 6.43
N PRO A 238 -5.95 8.42 5.25
CA PRO A 238 -7.36 8.05 5.13
C PRO A 238 -7.74 6.94 6.12
N GLY A 239 -9.00 6.94 6.52
CA GLY A 239 -9.55 5.91 7.39
C GLY A 239 -9.49 4.52 6.76
N GLN A 240 -9.98 3.53 7.51
CA GLN A 240 -10.04 2.14 7.05
C GLN A 240 -10.66 2.01 5.65
N ILE A 241 -10.02 1.24 4.77
CA ILE A 241 -10.57 0.82 3.48
C ILE A 241 -11.74 -0.13 3.75
N VAL A 242 -12.92 0.20 3.23
CA VAL A 242 -14.15 -0.60 3.34
C VAL A 242 -14.54 -1.25 2.02
N GLY A 243 -13.98 -0.80 0.91
CA GLY A 243 -14.24 -1.36 -0.41
C GLY A 243 -13.34 -0.76 -1.48
N GLY A 244 -13.70 -1.02 -2.73
CA GLY A 244 -13.05 -0.42 -3.89
C GLY A 244 -13.95 -0.44 -5.12
N ILE A 245 -13.62 0.41 -6.08
CA ILE A 245 -14.23 0.47 -7.39
C ILE A 245 -13.33 -0.30 -8.36
N ILE A 246 -13.90 -1.28 -9.05
CA ILE A 246 -13.19 -2.16 -9.99
C ILE A 246 -14.00 -2.30 -11.27
N SER A 247 -13.31 -2.39 -12.40
CA SER A 247 -13.93 -2.81 -13.65
C SER A 247 -13.31 -4.07 -14.20
N TYR A 248 -14.14 -4.90 -14.82
CA TYR A 248 -13.74 -6.09 -15.56
C TYR A 248 -14.57 -6.20 -16.85
N PRO A 249 -14.12 -6.97 -17.86
CA PRO A 249 -14.91 -7.18 -19.08
C PRO A 249 -16.30 -7.75 -18.82
N ALA A 250 -17.30 -7.29 -19.56
CA ALA A 250 -18.65 -7.81 -19.53
C ALA A 250 -18.67 -9.29 -19.91
N GLY A 251 -19.61 -10.04 -19.34
CA GLY A 251 -19.69 -11.49 -19.53
C GLY A 251 -18.66 -12.31 -18.73
N ILE A 252 -17.67 -11.68 -18.09
CA ILE A 252 -16.76 -12.37 -17.15
C ILE A 252 -17.42 -12.58 -15.78
N GLN A 253 -18.55 -11.92 -15.47
CA GLN A 253 -19.24 -12.19 -14.21
C GLN A 253 -20.72 -11.79 -14.23
N SER A 254 -21.59 -12.70 -13.82
CA SER A 254 -22.95 -12.36 -13.38
C SER A 254 -23.53 -13.21 -12.23
N SER A 255 -22.74 -14.09 -11.59
CA SER A 255 -23.19 -14.87 -10.42
C SER A 255 -22.07 -15.22 -9.43
N VAL A 256 -22.43 -15.50 -8.16
CA VAL A 256 -21.55 -16.06 -7.12
C VAL A 256 -20.95 -17.40 -7.57
N SER A 257 -21.74 -18.20 -8.30
CA SER A 257 -21.32 -19.49 -8.85
C SER A 257 -20.14 -19.39 -9.81
N PHE A 258 -19.93 -18.26 -10.49
CA PHE A 258 -18.77 -18.09 -11.38
C PHE A 258 -17.46 -18.01 -10.59
N ILE A 259 -17.45 -17.29 -9.45
CA ILE A 259 -16.27 -17.28 -8.57
C ILE A 259 -16.00 -18.71 -8.07
N ASP A 260 -17.06 -19.41 -7.65
CA ASP A 260 -16.96 -20.79 -7.18
C ASP A 260 -16.53 -21.77 -8.29
N ASP A 261 -16.91 -21.54 -9.55
CA ASP A 261 -16.55 -22.36 -10.70
C ASP A 261 -15.08 -22.18 -11.10
N VAL A 262 -14.60 -20.93 -11.12
CA VAL A 262 -13.18 -20.61 -11.28
C VAL A 262 -12.38 -21.24 -10.13
N LEU A 263 -12.89 -21.16 -8.90
CA LEU A 263 -12.30 -21.78 -7.72
C LEU A 263 -12.28 -23.32 -7.79
N ALA A 264 -13.33 -23.92 -8.34
CA ALA A 264 -13.45 -25.35 -8.59
C ALA A 264 -12.61 -25.82 -9.79
N LYS A 265 -11.81 -24.92 -10.38
CA LYS A 265 -10.88 -25.17 -11.48
C LYS A 265 -11.56 -25.63 -12.77
N LYS A 266 -12.74 -25.10 -13.02
CA LYS A 266 -13.45 -25.34 -14.28
C LYS A 266 -12.90 -24.43 -15.37
N GLU A 267 -12.84 -24.95 -16.60
CA GLU A 267 -12.51 -24.14 -17.75
C GLU A 267 -13.56 -23.04 -17.96
N VAL A 268 -13.09 -21.80 -18.17
CA VAL A 268 -13.93 -20.62 -18.31
C VAL A 268 -14.13 -20.31 -19.78
N SER A 269 -15.37 -20.43 -20.25
CA SER A 269 -15.76 -19.90 -21.54
C SER A 269 -15.96 -18.38 -21.45
N PHE A 270 -15.35 -17.63 -22.37
CA PHE A 270 -15.50 -16.18 -22.47
C PHE A 270 -15.41 -15.74 -23.93
N ASP A 271 -16.00 -14.59 -24.26
CA ASP A 271 -15.80 -13.96 -25.57
C ASP A 271 -14.58 -13.02 -25.52
N PRO A 272 -13.46 -13.37 -26.18
CA PRO A 272 -12.26 -12.53 -26.21
C PRO A 272 -12.46 -11.23 -27.00
N ASN A 273 -13.50 -11.12 -27.80
CA ASN A 273 -13.79 -9.91 -28.58
C ASN A 273 -14.68 -8.93 -27.81
N ASN A 274 -15.35 -9.37 -26.73
CA ASN A 274 -16.14 -8.48 -25.89
C ASN A 274 -15.21 -7.62 -25.01
N LYS A 275 -15.20 -6.31 -25.31
CA LYS A 275 -14.43 -5.28 -24.59
C LYS A 275 -15.31 -4.36 -23.75
N GLU A 276 -16.63 -4.59 -23.74
CA GLU A 276 -17.52 -3.87 -22.85
C GLU A 276 -17.07 -4.09 -21.40
N LYS A 277 -17.20 -3.08 -20.54
CA LYS A 277 -16.74 -3.15 -19.16
C LYS A 277 -17.92 -3.04 -18.22
N VAL A 278 -17.91 -3.88 -17.20
CA VAL A 278 -18.77 -3.74 -16.02
C VAL A 278 -17.96 -3.07 -14.93
N ILE A 279 -18.49 -2.01 -14.35
CA ILE A 279 -17.88 -1.31 -13.22
C ILE A 279 -18.70 -1.63 -11.96
N LYS A 280 -18.04 -2.01 -10.87
CA LYS A 280 -18.67 -2.35 -9.59
C LYS A 280 -17.97 -1.65 -8.44
N VAL A 281 -18.75 -1.32 -7.42
CA VAL A 281 -18.25 -0.97 -6.09
C VAL A 281 -18.40 -2.21 -5.22
N LEU A 282 -17.28 -2.75 -4.73
CA LEU A 282 -17.27 -4.01 -3.97
C LEU A 282 -16.79 -3.79 -2.53
N PRO A 283 -17.37 -4.48 -1.53
CA PRO A 283 -16.78 -4.64 -0.21
C PRO A 283 -15.35 -5.16 -0.30
N TYR A 284 -14.49 -4.75 0.63
CA TYR A 284 -13.05 -5.02 0.54
C TYR A 284 -12.72 -6.52 0.41
N GLU A 285 -13.47 -7.39 1.06
CA GLU A 285 -13.26 -8.85 0.98
C GLU A 285 -13.65 -9.40 -0.40
N GLN A 286 -14.79 -8.97 -0.93
CA GLN A 286 -15.24 -9.34 -2.26
C GLN A 286 -14.33 -8.78 -3.35
N LEU A 287 -13.78 -7.58 -3.14
CA LEU A 287 -12.76 -6.99 -4.00
C LEU A 287 -11.52 -7.90 -4.06
N LEU A 288 -11.01 -8.36 -2.91
CA LEU A 288 -9.88 -9.28 -2.86
C LEU A 288 -10.19 -10.59 -3.59
N ALA A 289 -11.36 -11.20 -3.33
CA ALA A 289 -11.79 -12.42 -4.00
C ALA A 289 -11.90 -12.24 -5.53
N THR A 290 -12.45 -11.11 -5.97
CA THR A 290 -12.61 -10.77 -7.39
C THR A 290 -11.25 -10.58 -8.08
N ILE A 291 -10.33 -9.83 -7.47
CA ILE A 291 -8.97 -9.65 -7.99
C ILE A 291 -8.26 -10.99 -8.08
N ALA A 292 -8.45 -11.84 -7.09
CA ALA A 292 -7.83 -13.15 -7.09
C ALA A 292 -8.39 -14.05 -8.19
N ALA A 293 -9.72 -14.14 -8.32
CA ALA A 293 -10.39 -15.07 -9.23
C ALA A 293 -10.29 -14.65 -10.69
N ILE A 294 -10.54 -13.37 -10.98
CA ILE A 294 -10.62 -12.87 -12.34
C ILE A 294 -9.25 -12.43 -12.85
N PHE A 295 -8.44 -11.84 -11.97
CA PHE A 295 -7.18 -11.20 -12.35
C PHE A 295 -5.95 -11.99 -11.90
N HIS A 296 -6.13 -13.22 -11.46
CA HIS A 296 -5.06 -14.08 -10.96
C HIS A 296 -4.18 -13.36 -9.91
N GLY A 297 -4.83 -12.72 -8.94
CA GLY A 297 -4.19 -12.10 -7.78
C GLY A 297 -3.58 -10.71 -8.01
N GLN A 298 -3.62 -10.17 -9.23
CA GLN A 298 -3.01 -8.87 -9.52
C GLN A 298 -3.82 -8.06 -10.53
N ILE A 299 -4.00 -6.77 -10.27
CA ILE A 299 -4.76 -5.87 -11.13
C ILE A 299 -4.03 -4.54 -11.29
N ARG A 300 -4.07 -3.96 -12.49
CA ARG A 300 -3.49 -2.65 -12.76
C ARG A 300 -4.47 -1.55 -12.34
N GLU A 301 -3.96 -0.50 -11.72
CA GLU A 301 -4.73 0.72 -11.46
C GLU A 301 -5.10 1.44 -12.76
N ASP A 302 -6.21 2.17 -12.76
CA ASP A 302 -6.66 2.92 -13.92
C ASP A 302 -5.74 4.13 -14.20
N ASP A 303 -5.15 4.15 -15.39
CA ASP A 303 -4.27 5.23 -15.85
C ASP A 303 -5.04 6.56 -16.00
N ALA A 304 -6.36 6.57 -16.18
CA ALA A 304 -7.18 7.78 -16.23
C ALA A 304 -7.30 8.47 -14.87
N ILE A 305 -7.19 7.71 -13.77
CA ILE A 305 -7.26 8.21 -12.39
C ILE A 305 -5.85 8.50 -11.87
N MET A 306 -4.94 7.54 -12.03
CA MET A 306 -3.61 7.60 -11.45
C MET A 306 -2.57 8.28 -12.36
N GLY A 307 -2.85 8.40 -13.66
CA GLY A 307 -1.90 8.92 -14.64
C GLY A 307 -0.62 8.07 -14.67
N LYS A 308 0.54 8.74 -14.74
CA LYS A 308 1.86 8.10 -14.75
C LYS A 308 2.22 7.37 -13.44
N GLU A 309 1.45 7.56 -12.37
CA GLU A 309 1.64 6.89 -11.08
C GLU A 309 0.86 5.57 -10.96
N ALA A 310 0.10 5.19 -12.01
CA ALA A 310 -0.61 3.92 -12.07
C ALA A 310 0.37 2.76 -11.97
N SER A 311 0.05 1.79 -11.12
CA SER A 311 0.89 0.61 -10.89
C SER A 311 0.02 -0.64 -10.74
N TRP A 312 0.67 -1.79 -10.65
CA TRP A 312 0.00 -3.03 -10.28
C TRP A 312 -0.24 -3.09 -8.77
N LEU A 313 -1.47 -3.47 -8.41
CA LEU A 313 -1.84 -3.95 -7.10
C LEU A 313 -1.78 -5.48 -7.12
N GLN A 314 -1.27 -6.08 -6.06
CA GLN A 314 -1.21 -7.53 -5.91
C GLN A 314 -1.69 -7.95 -4.53
N ILE A 315 -2.29 -9.14 -4.47
CA ILE A 315 -2.67 -9.75 -3.21
C ILE A 315 -1.42 -10.33 -2.54
N SER A 316 -1.29 -10.05 -1.25
CA SER A 316 -0.22 -10.57 -0.39
C SER A 316 -0.79 -11.05 0.92
N LYS A 317 -0.08 -11.97 1.59
CA LYS A 317 -0.41 -12.42 2.94
C LYS A 317 0.33 -11.56 3.96
N LYS A 318 -0.41 -10.80 4.75
CA LYS A 318 0.14 -10.10 5.91
C LYS A 318 0.01 -10.98 7.14
N GLN A 319 1.11 -11.22 7.84
CA GLN A 319 1.07 -11.88 9.14
C GLN A 319 0.40 -10.95 10.17
N ILE A 320 -0.66 -11.42 10.82
CA ILE A 320 -1.40 -10.66 11.84
C ILE A 320 -0.96 -11.06 13.25
N LYS A 321 -0.61 -12.33 13.48
CA LYS A 321 -0.09 -12.80 14.76
C LYS A 321 1.21 -13.56 14.59
N LYS A 322 2.22 -13.13 15.36
CA LYS A 322 3.47 -13.88 15.53
C LYS A 322 3.19 -15.16 16.31
N LYS A 323 3.88 -16.24 15.95
CA LYS A 323 3.92 -17.46 16.75
C LYS A 323 4.39 -17.07 18.16
N LYS A 324 3.58 -17.33 19.19
CA LYS A 324 4.10 -17.26 20.57
C LYS A 324 5.09 -18.40 20.75
N ALA A 325 6.30 -18.08 21.15
CA ALA A 325 7.19 -19.06 21.74
C ALA A 325 6.70 -19.31 23.18
N ASP A 326 6.67 -20.58 23.53
CA ASP A 326 6.36 -21.17 24.83
C ASP A 326 4.88 -21.35 25.22
N ALA A 327 4.69 -22.56 25.76
CA ALA A 327 3.45 -23.25 26.00
C ALA A 327 2.69 -22.68 27.20
N ASP A 328 1.41 -22.37 27.00
CA ASP A 328 0.45 -22.64 28.06
C ASP A 328 0.29 -24.18 28.16
N VAL A 329 0.01 -24.65 29.38
CA VAL A 329 0.01 -26.02 29.93
C VAL A 329 -0.70 -27.11 29.09
N THR A 330 -1.27 -26.77 27.94
CA THR A 330 -2.00 -27.65 27.01
C THR A 330 -1.24 -27.99 25.72
N GLY A 331 0.03 -27.61 25.58
CA GLY A 331 0.95 -28.24 24.62
C GLY A 331 0.67 -28.00 23.13
N THR A 332 -0.13 -26.99 22.75
CA THR A 332 -0.34 -26.63 21.34
C THR A 332 0.19 -25.24 21.03
N ALA A 333 1.29 -25.19 20.26
CA ALA A 333 1.78 -23.94 19.69
C ALA A 333 0.74 -23.38 18.72
N GLN A 334 0.23 -22.17 18.96
CA GLN A 334 -0.67 -21.54 18.01
C GLN A 334 0.09 -21.16 16.72
N PRO A 335 -0.39 -21.58 15.54
CA PRO A 335 0.24 -21.22 14.27
C PRO A 335 0.16 -19.71 14.03
N ALA A 336 1.10 -19.18 13.23
CA ALA A 336 1.02 -17.81 12.78
C ALA A 336 -0.28 -17.58 11.99
N GLN A 337 -1.00 -16.51 12.32
CA GLN A 337 -2.22 -16.13 11.59
C GLN A 337 -1.85 -15.12 10.50
N TYR A 338 -2.35 -15.34 9.29
CA TYR A 338 -2.16 -14.48 8.13
C TYR A 338 -3.51 -13.96 7.64
N ARG A 339 -3.50 -12.85 6.91
CA ARG A 339 -4.67 -12.37 6.18
C ARG A 339 -4.30 -11.79 4.82
N PRO A 340 -5.13 -12.00 3.80
CA PRO A 340 -5.01 -11.35 2.51
C PRO A 340 -5.09 -9.83 2.62
N THR A 341 -4.23 -9.14 1.88
CA THR A 341 -4.28 -7.69 1.71
C THR A 341 -3.82 -7.33 0.31
N LEU A 342 -4.26 -6.19 -0.20
CA LEU A 342 -3.60 -5.58 -1.36
C LEU A 342 -2.31 -4.89 -0.92
N ILE A 343 -1.29 -5.01 -1.77
CA ILE A 343 -0.06 -4.24 -1.70
C ILE A 343 0.27 -3.70 -3.09
N LEU A 344 1.04 -2.62 -3.10
CA LEU A 344 1.59 -2.07 -4.32
C LEU A 344 2.77 -2.93 -4.80
N ARG A 345 2.81 -3.25 -6.08
CA ARG A 345 3.89 -4.02 -6.70
C ARG A 345 5.12 -3.11 -6.88
N LYS A 346 6.17 -3.36 -6.09
CA LYS A 346 7.30 -2.42 -5.91
C LYS A 346 8.17 -2.23 -7.16
N ASP A 347 8.24 -3.22 -8.04
CA ASP A 347 9.01 -3.16 -9.28
C ASP A 347 8.36 -2.29 -10.36
N THR A 348 7.06 -2.00 -10.24
CA THR A 348 6.32 -1.13 -11.17
C THR A 348 5.92 0.21 -10.58
N ALA A 349 6.10 0.38 -9.27
CA ALA A 349 5.59 1.53 -8.54
C ALA A 349 6.61 2.66 -8.41
N THR A 350 6.21 3.88 -8.76
CA THR A 350 6.98 5.11 -8.50
C THR A 350 6.68 5.71 -7.12
N ARG A 351 5.68 5.18 -6.42
CA ARG A 351 5.19 5.68 -5.12
C ARG A 351 5.27 4.63 -4.02
N LYS A 352 5.32 5.09 -2.77
CA LYS A 352 5.47 4.22 -1.58
C LYS A 352 4.14 3.73 -1.00
N SER A 353 3.13 4.60 -0.98
CA SER A 353 1.80 4.26 -0.43
C SER A 353 0.93 3.69 -1.54
N MET A 354 0.02 2.76 -1.21
CA MET A 354 -1.00 2.19 -2.11
C MET A 354 -2.22 3.11 -2.30
N VAL A 355 -2.60 3.85 -1.26
CA VAL A 355 -3.60 4.92 -1.35
C VAL A 355 -2.87 6.23 -1.59
N THR A 356 -3.42 7.12 -2.41
CA THR A 356 -2.95 8.47 -2.75
C THR A 356 -4.11 9.44 -2.73
N GLU A 357 -3.87 10.74 -2.88
CA GLU A 357 -4.94 11.74 -3.03
C GLU A 357 -5.83 11.51 -4.25
N LYS A 358 -5.34 10.75 -5.26
CA LYS A 358 -6.03 10.55 -6.54
C LYS A 358 -6.93 9.32 -6.58
N ASN A 359 -6.71 8.31 -5.72
CA ASN A 359 -7.37 7.00 -5.85
C ASN A 359 -8.18 6.56 -4.63
N TYR A 360 -8.84 7.49 -3.93
CA TYR A 360 -9.87 7.09 -2.98
C TYR A 360 -11.05 8.04 -2.91
N VAL A 361 -12.18 7.48 -2.45
CA VAL A 361 -13.40 8.21 -2.10
C VAL A 361 -13.79 7.85 -0.67
N PRO A 362 -13.92 8.83 0.25
CA PRO A 362 -14.34 8.56 1.62
C PRO A 362 -15.88 8.43 1.72
N MET A 363 -16.36 7.61 2.65
CA MET A 363 -17.78 7.44 2.98
C MET A 363 -18.37 8.62 3.77
N ALA A 364 -17.52 9.41 4.40
CA ALA A 364 -17.87 10.61 5.14
C ALA A 364 -16.66 11.54 5.19
N VAL A 365 -16.88 12.85 5.16
CA VAL A 365 -15.81 13.84 5.40
C VAL A 365 -16.01 14.53 6.74
N TYR A 366 -14.92 15.06 7.29
CA TYR A 366 -14.98 15.77 8.56
C TYR A 366 -15.59 17.16 8.39
N LYS A 367 -16.41 17.59 9.36
CA LYS A 367 -16.61 19.03 9.57
C LYS A 367 -15.29 19.58 10.10
N THR A 368 -14.70 20.51 9.37
CA THR A 368 -13.42 21.11 9.74
C THR A 368 -13.57 22.60 10.00
N ALA A 369 -12.69 23.14 10.83
CA ALA A 369 -12.57 24.57 11.07
C ALA A 369 -11.12 25.00 10.78
N SER A 370 -10.95 26.23 10.29
CA SER A 370 -9.64 26.86 10.18
C SER A 370 -9.12 27.19 11.57
N GLN A 371 -7.80 27.17 11.75
CA GLN A 371 -7.17 27.50 13.03
C GLN A 371 -7.42 28.96 13.46
N GLN A 372 -7.70 29.85 12.51
CA GLN A 372 -7.84 31.29 12.77
C GLN A 372 -9.31 31.72 12.77
N HIS A 373 -9.60 32.82 13.48
CA HIS A 373 -10.93 33.45 13.54
C HIS A 373 -12.05 32.51 14.02
N LEU A 374 -11.74 31.66 15.00
CA LEU A 374 -12.66 30.65 15.54
C LEU A 374 -13.81 31.29 16.33
N THR A 375 -15.02 30.78 16.10
CA THR A 375 -16.13 30.97 17.03
C THR A 375 -15.89 30.21 18.34
N ALA A 376 -16.67 30.51 19.40
CA ALA A 376 -16.56 29.78 20.67
C ALA A 376 -16.82 28.28 20.51
N GLU A 377 -17.87 27.90 19.78
CA GLU A 377 -18.21 26.50 19.53
C GLU A 377 -17.10 25.76 18.76
N GLU A 378 -16.49 26.41 17.76
CA GLU A 378 -15.39 25.82 17.01
C GLU A 378 -14.13 25.69 17.87
N ALA A 379 -13.78 26.73 18.64
CA ALA A 379 -12.64 26.67 19.55
C ALA A 379 -12.80 25.54 20.58
N ASP A 380 -13.99 25.39 21.17
CA ASP A 380 -14.31 24.30 22.09
C ASP A 380 -14.23 22.94 21.40
N GLY A 381 -14.81 22.81 20.20
CA GLY A 381 -14.76 21.59 19.41
C GLY A 381 -13.36 21.17 18.97
N LEU A 382 -12.47 22.13 18.71
CA LEU A 382 -11.05 21.89 18.42
C LEU A 382 -10.24 21.62 19.70
N ASN A 383 -10.55 22.27 20.82
CA ASN A 383 -9.92 21.95 22.10
C ASN A 383 -10.32 20.57 22.62
N LEU A 384 -11.54 20.09 22.35
CA LEU A 384 -11.95 18.69 22.55
C LEU A 384 -11.10 17.71 21.72
N HIS A 385 -10.52 18.15 20.61
CA HIS A 385 -9.57 17.37 19.83
C HIS A 385 -8.30 17.09 20.65
N VAL A 386 -7.74 18.13 21.27
CA VAL A 386 -6.58 18.05 22.18
C VAL A 386 -6.92 17.26 23.45
N GLU A 387 -8.07 17.54 24.07
CA GLU A 387 -8.52 16.83 25.27
C GLU A 387 -8.66 15.33 25.01
N SER A 388 -9.14 14.92 23.84
CA SER A 388 -9.29 13.50 23.51
C SER A 388 -7.98 12.70 23.46
N VAL A 389 -6.86 13.40 23.27
CA VAL A 389 -5.51 12.84 23.23
C VAL A 389 -4.91 12.76 24.63
N ILE A 390 -5.16 13.78 25.44
CA ILE A 390 -4.70 13.87 26.83
C ILE A 390 -5.56 12.95 27.73
N LYS A 391 -6.88 12.91 27.54
CA LYS A 391 -7.89 12.10 28.24
C LYS A 391 -8.10 12.40 29.72
N ASN A 392 -7.04 12.66 30.50
CA ASN A 392 -7.10 12.93 31.93
C ASN A 392 -5.88 13.72 32.44
N LYS A 393 -5.99 14.20 33.69
CA LYS A 393 -4.95 14.98 34.37
C LYS A 393 -3.61 14.24 34.51
N GLY A 394 -3.61 12.95 34.82
CA GLY A 394 -2.37 12.19 34.96
C GLY A 394 -1.54 12.14 33.66
N ILE A 395 -2.19 12.09 32.50
CA ILE A 395 -1.50 12.18 31.21
C ILE A 395 -1.02 13.62 30.94
N TYR A 396 -1.83 14.63 31.30
CA TYR A 396 -1.43 16.03 31.21
C TYR A 396 -0.17 16.31 32.04
N ASP A 397 -0.12 15.81 33.28
CA ASP A 397 1.01 15.98 34.19
C ASP A 397 2.29 15.32 33.66
N ALA A 398 2.17 14.31 32.80
CA ALA A 398 3.30 13.64 32.14
C ALA A 398 3.78 14.33 30.84
N LEU A 399 3.11 15.41 30.39
CA LEU A 399 3.56 16.18 29.23
C LEU A 399 4.80 17.02 29.54
N SER A 400 5.61 17.28 28.51
CA SER A 400 6.74 18.22 28.57
C SER A 400 6.28 19.60 29.05
N ASP A 401 7.16 20.35 29.72
CA ASP A 401 6.87 21.72 30.16
C ASP A 401 6.53 22.67 29.01
N SER A 402 7.20 22.51 27.85
CA SER A 402 6.87 23.29 26.65
C SER A 402 5.43 23.04 26.18
N THR A 403 4.98 21.78 26.16
CA THR A 403 3.59 21.44 25.79
C THR A 403 2.60 22.00 26.82
N LYS A 404 2.92 21.96 28.13
CA LYS A 404 2.07 22.54 29.19
C LYS A 404 2.02 24.07 29.15
N ALA A 405 3.03 24.73 28.59
CA ALA A 405 2.97 26.16 28.35
C ALA A 405 1.93 26.51 27.28
N ASP A 406 1.70 25.62 26.31
CA ASP A 406 0.73 25.81 25.22
C ASP A 406 -0.67 25.26 25.53
N ILE A 407 -0.80 24.37 26.51
CA ILE A 407 -2.04 23.66 26.81
C ILE A 407 -2.29 23.77 28.30
N LYS A 408 -3.49 24.25 28.67
CA LYS A 408 -3.93 24.33 30.06
C LYS A 408 -5.03 23.33 30.31
N TRP A 409 -4.92 22.64 31.45
CA TRP A 409 -5.93 21.71 31.94
C TRP A 409 -6.71 22.36 33.09
N ASP A 410 -8.04 22.41 32.98
CA ASP A 410 -8.96 22.93 33.98
C ASP A 410 -10.00 21.87 34.35
N ASP A 411 -9.86 21.31 35.55
CA ASP A 411 -10.79 20.30 36.07
C ASP A 411 -12.19 20.88 36.38
N ALA A 412 -12.31 22.20 36.55
CA ALA A 412 -13.59 22.85 36.86
C ALA A 412 -14.48 23.01 35.62
N ASN A 413 -13.91 23.03 34.42
CA ASN A 413 -14.68 23.10 33.19
C ASN A 413 -15.24 21.71 32.82
N SER A 414 -16.54 21.53 33.09
CA SER A 414 -17.21 20.25 32.86
C SER A 414 -17.49 19.93 31.39
N GLU A 415 -17.42 20.92 30.49
CA GLU A 415 -17.72 20.77 29.06
C GLU A 415 -16.44 20.45 28.27
N VAL A 416 -15.43 21.32 28.38
CA VAL A 416 -14.10 21.18 27.75
C VAL A 416 -13.02 21.50 28.78
N ARG A 417 -12.26 20.49 29.21
CA ARG A 417 -11.23 20.64 30.26
C ARG A 417 -9.92 21.20 29.75
N VAL A 418 -9.77 21.32 28.43
CA VAL A 418 -8.56 21.82 27.80
C VAL A 418 -8.81 23.18 27.17
N SER A 419 -7.92 24.12 27.43
CA SER A 419 -7.74 25.30 26.58
C SER A 419 -6.33 25.29 26.02
N SER A 420 -6.14 25.72 24.78
CA SER A 420 -4.84 25.69 24.13
C SER A 420 -4.49 26.98 23.41
N GLU A 421 -3.20 27.24 23.29
CA GLU A 421 -2.65 28.33 22.49
C GLU A 421 -2.89 28.12 21.00
N TYR A 422 -3.19 26.89 20.59
CA TYR A 422 -3.49 26.50 19.22
C TYR A 422 -4.90 26.90 18.78
N PHE A 423 -5.88 26.94 19.71
CA PHE A 423 -7.30 27.18 19.40
C PHE A 423 -7.92 28.16 20.39
N LYS A 424 -7.97 29.43 19.98
CA LYS A 424 -8.56 30.53 20.77
C LYS A 424 -9.55 31.33 19.95
N THR A 425 -10.51 31.92 20.65
CA THR A 425 -11.50 32.84 20.07
C THR A 425 -10.99 34.27 19.92
N LYS A 426 -9.95 34.66 20.68
CA LYS A 426 -9.36 35.99 20.67
C LYS A 426 -7.84 35.92 20.59
N GLY A 427 -7.25 36.81 19.79
CA GLY A 427 -5.82 36.86 19.53
C GLY A 427 -5.38 35.88 18.45
N GLN A 428 -4.07 35.87 18.17
CA GLN A 428 -3.49 34.99 17.18
C GLN A 428 -3.24 33.61 17.77
N CYS A 429 -3.72 32.56 17.10
CA CYS A 429 -3.42 31.19 17.48
C CYS A 429 -1.96 30.83 17.16
N LYS A 430 -1.32 30.04 18.02
CA LYS A 430 0.03 29.49 17.79
C LYS A 430 0.03 28.63 16.51
N PRO A 431 0.86 28.92 15.50
CA PRO A 431 0.77 28.25 14.20
C PRO A 431 1.00 26.74 14.30
N ILE A 432 0.22 25.98 13.53
CA ILE A 432 0.40 24.54 13.35
C ILE A 432 1.07 24.30 11.99
N VAL A 433 2.25 23.67 11.98
CA VAL A 433 3.00 23.33 10.76
C VAL A 433 2.95 21.82 10.57
N VAL A 434 2.34 21.36 9.49
CA VAL A 434 2.06 19.93 9.26
C VAL A 434 2.49 19.54 7.84
N PRO A 435 3.50 18.65 7.70
CA PRO A 435 3.81 18.03 6.41
C PRO A 435 2.64 17.21 5.89
N ARG A 436 2.46 17.16 4.56
CA ARG A 436 1.40 16.36 3.96
C ARG A 436 1.68 14.86 4.15
N TYR A 437 0.62 14.08 4.30
CA TYR A 437 0.73 12.63 4.50
C TYR A 437 1.32 11.94 3.28
N PHE A 438 0.83 12.29 2.08
CA PHE A 438 1.25 11.64 0.83
C PHE A 438 2.56 12.20 0.27
N ASP A 439 2.91 13.45 0.61
CA ASP A 439 4.18 14.07 0.27
C ASP A 439 4.72 14.88 1.45
N LYS A 440 5.63 14.26 2.22
CA LYS A 440 6.23 14.87 3.39
C LYS A 440 7.19 16.02 3.08
N THR A 441 7.56 16.22 1.81
CA THR A 441 8.39 17.35 1.39
C THR A 441 7.57 18.65 1.31
N LEU A 442 6.25 18.51 1.22
CA LEU A 442 5.30 19.62 1.20
C LEU A 442 4.65 19.81 2.56
N THR A 443 4.38 21.06 2.91
CA THR A 443 3.62 21.44 4.11
C THR A 443 2.22 21.90 3.69
N LEU A 444 1.21 21.60 4.51
CA LEU A 444 -0.14 22.11 4.29
C LEU A 444 -0.15 23.65 4.34
N THR A 445 -0.70 24.27 3.29
CA THR A 445 -0.87 25.72 3.20
C THR A 445 -2.00 26.21 4.11
N ASP A 446 -3.08 25.44 4.19
CA ASP A 446 -4.23 25.70 5.07
C ASP A 446 -4.47 24.50 5.99
N VAL A 447 -4.36 24.73 7.30
CA VAL A 447 -4.57 23.70 8.31
C VAL A 447 -6.03 23.69 8.75
N LEU A 448 -6.81 22.80 8.14
CA LEU A 448 -8.20 22.52 8.52
C LEU A 448 -8.26 21.32 9.47
N ILE A 449 -8.85 21.52 10.64
CA ILE A 449 -8.86 20.51 11.71
C ILE A 449 -10.28 20.01 11.95
N PRO A 450 -10.50 18.69 12.04
CA PRO A 450 -11.82 18.12 12.35
C PRO A 450 -12.33 18.54 13.72
N VAL A 451 -13.58 19.00 13.75
CA VAL A 451 -14.31 19.34 14.97
C VAL A 451 -14.73 18.05 15.69
N LYS A 452 -14.59 18.03 17.02
CA LYS A 452 -15.12 16.96 17.87
C LYS A 452 -16.28 17.42 18.72
N THR A 453 -17.14 16.48 19.06
CA THR A 453 -18.14 16.62 20.10
C THR A 453 -17.93 15.57 21.18
N ARG A 454 -18.26 15.93 22.42
CA ARG A 454 -18.26 15.03 23.55
C ARG A 454 -19.61 14.34 23.65
N LYS A 455 -19.61 13.01 23.62
CA LYS A 455 -20.81 12.19 23.71
C LYS A 455 -20.79 11.42 25.01
N VAL A 456 -21.71 11.74 25.91
CA VAL A 456 -21.90 11.01 27.16
C VAL A 456 -22.48 9.63 26.85
N ASN A 457 -21.97 8.59 27.50
CA ASN A 457 -22.46 7.24 27.35
C ASN A 457 -23.87 7.15 27.95
N LYS A 458 -24.84 6.69 27.16
CA LYS A 458 -26.24 6.54 27.58
C LYS A 458 -26.43 5.66 28.82
N LYS A 459 -25.55 4.67 29.03
CA LYS A 459 -25.63 3.70 30.15
C LYS A 459 -24.82 4.11 31.37
N ASP A 460 -23.85 4.99 31.21
CA ASP A 460 -22.93 5.39 32.27
C ASP A 460 -22.54 6.86 32.07
N PRO A 461 -23.26 7.80 32.73
CA PRO A 461 -23.02 9.23 32.57
C PRO A 461 -21.61 9.70 32.98
N ALA A 462 -20.89 8.91 33.79
CA ALA A 462 -19.49 9.20 34.14
C ALA A 462 -18.52 8.91 32.99
N LYS A 463 -18.95 8.15 31.97
CA LYS A 463 -18.17 7.84 30.77
C LYS A 463 -18.62 8.68 29.59
N PHE A 464 -17.65 9.21 28.86
CA PHE A 464 -17.88 9.95 27.64
C PHE A 464 -16.88 9.52 26.56
N THR A 465 -17.25 9.73 25.31
CA THR A 465 -16.40 9.50 24.15
C THR A 465 -16.30 10.78 23.33
N TYR A 466 -15.20 10.94 22.62
CA TYR A 466 -15.02 12.04 21.69
C TYR A 466 -15.30 11.53 20.28
N SER A 467 -16.32 12.08 19.64
CA SER A 467 -16.69 11.70 18.27
C SER A 467 -16.37 12.85 17.32
N TYR A 468 -15.88 12.52 16.13
CA TYR A 468 -15.75 13.52 15.07
C TYR A 468 -17.13 13.89 14.54
N VAL A 469 -17.32 15.17 14.24
CA VAL A 469 -18.45 15.63 13.45
C VAL A 469 -18.13 15.39 11.98
N THR A 470 -19.04 14.73 11.27
CA THR A 470 -18.83 14.34 9.87
C THR A 470 -20.06 14.60 9.03
N TYR A 471 -19.85 15.02 7.79
CA TYR A 471 -20.87 15.04 6.75
C TYR A 471 -20.92 13.68 6.06
N LYS A 472 -22.14 13.16 5.88
CA LYS A 472 -22.37 11.86 5.25
C LYS A 472 -22.10 11.92 3.75
N LEU A 473 -22.02 10.75 3.13
CA LEU A 473 -21.75 10.57 1.71
C LEU A 473 -22.55 11.54 0.80
N ASP A 474 -23.85 11.61 1.04
CA ASP A 474 -24.88 12.28 0.26
C ASP A 474 -25.29 13.65 0.80
N ASP A 475 -24.53 14.21 1.75
CA ASP A 475 -24.74 15.58 2.19
C ASP A 475 -24.52 16.54 1.00
N PRO A 476 -25.53 17.36 0.62
CA PRO A 476 -25.53 18.07 -0.65
C PRO A 476 -24.50 19.20 -0.73
N GLU A 477 -24.08 19.74 0.41
CA GLU A 477 -23.18 20.89 0.46
C GLU A 477 -21.77 20.48 0.86
N ASN A 478 -21.65 19.57 1.82
CA ASN A 478 -20.38 19.29 2.48
C ASN A 478 -19.99 17.81 2.43
N GLY A 479 -20.81 16.94 1.82
CA GLY A 479 -20.52 15.52 1.70
C GLY A 479 -19.41 15.19 0.71
N PRO A 480 -18.86 13.96 0.73
CA PRO A 480 -17.93 13.50 -0.30
C PRO A 480 -18.44 13.70 -1.73
N LEU A 481 -19.74 13.53 -2.01
CA LEU A 481 -20.31 13.72 -3.36
C LEU A 481 -20.46 15.19 -3.78
N ALA A 482 -20.36 16.13 -2.84
CA ALA A 482 -20.29 17.56 -3.13
C ALA A 482 -18.84 18.02 -3.40
N ASN A 483 -17.84 17.24 -2.98
CA ASN A 483 -16.43 17.59 -3.14
C ASN A 483 -15.93 17.28 -4.58
N PRO A 484 -15.45 18.28 -5.35
CA PRO A 484 -15.01 18.09 -6.74
C PRO A 484 -13.93 17.02 -6.92
N ASN A 485 -13.00 16.88 -5.98
CA ASN A 485 -11.90 15.92 -6.09
C ASN A 485 -12.41 14.49 -6.01
N TYR A 486 -13.36 14.20 -5.12
CA TYR A 486 -13.93 12.85 -5.01
C TYR A 486 -14.92 12.55 -6.12
N ARG A 487 -15.67 13.55 -6.61
CA ARG A 487 -16.52 13.42 -7.78
C ARG A 487 -15.73 13.04 -9.03
N ASP A 488 -14.60 13.73 -9.27
CA ASP A 488 -13.72 13.45 -10.40
C ASP A 488 -13.24 12.00 -10.42
N VAL A 489 -12.91 11.42 -9.25
CA VAL A 489 -12.53 10.00 -9.14
C VAL A 489 -13.69 9.06 -9.50
N ILE A 490 -14.91 9.36 -9.05
CA ILE A 490 -16.10 8.55 -9.35
C ILE A 490 -16.43 8.63 -10.84
N GLU A 491 -16.47 9.83 -11.40
CA GLU A 491 -16.79 10.09 -12.80
C GLU A 491 -15.74 9.45 -13.73
N LYS A 492 -14.44 9.57 -13.42
CA LYS A 492 -13.36 8.90 -14.16
C LYS A 492 -13.43 7.39 -14.10
N SER A 493 -14.02 6.83 -13.03
CA SER A 493 -14.26 5.39 -12.94
C SER A 493 -15.36 4.89 -13.88
N GLY A 494 -16.15 5.81 -14.47
CA GLY A 494 -17.29 5.52 -15.35
C GLY A 494 -18.61 5.27 -14.61
N LEU A 495 -18.67 5.55 -13.30
CA LEU A 495 -19.91 5.49 -12.51
C LEU A 495 -20.59 6.86 -12.45
N SER A 496 -21.92 6.87 -12.43
CA SER A 496 -22.65 8.06 -11.97
C SER A 496 -22.57 8.19 -10.45
N LEU A 497 -22.74 9.41 -9.95
CA LEU A 497 -22.71 9.67 -8.51
C LEU A 497 -23.85 8.95 -7.77
N GLU A 498 -25.02 8.82 -8.40
CA GLU A 498 -26.17 8.11 -7.83
C GLU A 498 -25.88 6.62 -7.66
N VAL A 499 -25.36 5.98 -8.71
CA VAL A 499 -25.02 4.54 -8.69
C VAL A 499 -23.93 4.28 -7.67
N PHE A 500 -22.89 5.12 -7.63
CA PHE A 500 -21.85 5.02 -6.62
C PHE A 500 -22.43 5.17 -5.20
N ALA A 501 -23.29 6.17 -4.96
CA ALA A 501 -23.88 6.40 -3.64
C ALA A 501 -24.71 5.22 -3.16
N GLU A 502 -25.50 4.61 -4.05
CA GLU A 502 -26.31 3.44 -3.74
C GLU A 502 -25.45 2.25 -3.32
N GLU A 503 -24.43 1.91 -4.12
CA GLU A 503 -23.56 0.77 -3.84
C GLU A 503 -22.63 1.01 -2.64
N ALA A 504 -22.07 2.21 -2.52
CA ALA A 504 -21.17 2.57 -1.42
C ALA A 504 -21.87 2.47 -0.04
N ARG A 505 -23.16 2.80 0.05
CA ARG A 505 -23.95 2.64 1.29
C ARG A 505 -24.03 1.17 1.73
N LYS A 506 -23.99 0.22 0.80
CA LYS A 506 -24.05 -1.22 1.10
C LYS A 506 -22.77 -1.70 1.80
N LEU A 507 -21.63 -1.04 1.60
CA LEU A 507 -20.32 -1.41 2.18
C LEU A 507 -20.24 -1.33 3.72
N THR A 508 -21.15 -0.58 4.35
CA THR A 508 -21.13 -0.35 5.81
C THR A 508 -22.28 -1.02 6.55
N ARG A 509 -23.19 -1.70 5.84
CA ARG A 509 -24.28 -2.46 6.45
C ARG A 509 -23.71 -3.75 7.05
N ARG A 510 -23.73 -3.88 8.38
CA ARG A 510 -23.48 -5.16 9.05
C ARG A 510 -24.60 -6.12 8.66
N LYS A 511 -24.27 -7.23 7.99
CA LYS A 511 -25.21 -8.35 7.86
C LYS A 511 -25.41 -9.00 9.22
N SER A 512 -26.66 -9.33 9.53
CA SER A 512 -27.01 -10.05 10.76
C SER A 512 -26.37 -11.43 10.76
N LYS A 513 -25.89 -11.87 11.93
CA LYS A 513 -25.16 -13.13 12.20
C LYS A 513 -25.87 -14.46 11.84
N LYS A 514 -27.01 -14.43 11.18
CA LYS A 514 -27.67 -15.61 10.64
C LYS A 514 -27.46 -15.55 9.14
N ASP A 515 -26.53 -16.35 8.65
CA ASP A 515 -26.66 -17.18 7.45
C ASP A 515 -25.28 -17.79 7.14
N ASP A 516 -25.20 -19.10 7.42
CA ASP A 516 -24.44 -20.19 6.80
C ASP A 516 -22.93 -20.13 6.51
N GLU A 517 -22.33 -21.33 6.51
CA GLU A 517 -20.94 -21.65 6.21
C GLU A 517 -20.51 -21.16 4.82
N ASP A 518 -20.10 -19.90 4.72
CA ASP A 518 -19.53 -19.34 3.48
C ASP A 518 -18.00 -19.44 3.45
N THR A 519 -17.49 -19.86 2.29
CA THR A 519 -16.08 -20.02 1.94
C THR A 519 -15.28 -18.74 2.18
N SER A 520 -14.40 -18.73 3.20
CA SER A 520 -13.59 -17.57 3.56
C SER A 520 -12.55 -17.21 2.48
N VAL A 521 -12.11 -15.93 2.41
CA VAL A 521 -10.99 -15.51 1.55
C VAL A 521 -9.70 -16.31 1.85
N ASP A 522 -9.55 -16.82 3.07
CA ASP A 522 -8.45 -17.72 3.42
C ASP A 522 -8.61 -19.11 2.80
N THR A 523 -9.83 -19.64 2.69
CA THR A 523 -10.14 -20.86 1.93
C THR A 523 -9.87 -20.65 0.44
N TYR A 524 -10.25 -19.48 -0.09
CA TYR A 524 -9.96 -19.03 -1.46
C TYR A 524 -8.46 -19.05 -1.76
N LEU A 525 -7.65 -18.40 -0.91
CA LEU A 525 -6.20 -18.40 -1.08
C LEU A 525 -5.65 -19.81 -0.91
N SER A 526 -6.28 -20.66 -0.09
CA SER A 526 -5.84 -22.04 0.17
C SER A 526 -6.11 -22.99 -1.01
N ALA A 527 -7.18 -22.76 -1.77
CA ALA A 527 -7.46 -23.49 -3.01
C ALA A 527 -6.48 -23.14 -4.15
N MET A 528 -6.03 -21.87 -4.16
CA MET A 528 -4.93 -21.38 -5.01
C MET A 528 -3.54 -21.81 -4.47
N GLN A 529 -3.42 -22.16 -3.18
CA GLN A 529 -2.16 -22.56 -2.48
C GLN A 529 -1.63 -23.97 -2.80
N GLY A 530 -2.03 -24.58 -3.93
CA GLY A 530 -1.16 -25.63 -4.50
C GLY A 530 0.28 -25.16 -4.68
N ASP A 531 0.44 -23.88 -5.01
CA ASP A 531 1.71 -23.32 -5.48
C ASP A 531 2.26 -22.18 -4.62
N ILE A 532 1.47 -21.67 -3.65
CA ILE A 532 1.91 -20.56 -2.78
C ILE A 532 2.79 -21.04 -1.61
N ASN A 533 2.83 -22.35 -1.32
CA ASN A 533 3.79 -22.94 -0.36
C ASN A 533 5.15 -23.28 -1.00
N ASN A 534 5.29 -23.18 -2.31
CA ASN A 534 6.61 -23.09 -2.91
C ASN A 534 7.14 -21.68 -2.63
N LYS A 535 8.07 -21.61 -1.68
CA LYS A 535 8.92 -20.43 -1.42
C LYS A 535 9.45 -19.76 -2.71
N SER A 536 9.49 -20.47 -3.84
CA SER A 536 10.00 -19.99 -5.11
C SER A 536 9.09 -19.03 -5.89
N MET A 537 7.78 -18.92 -5.62
CA MET A 537 6.90 -17.99 -6.35
C MET A 537 6.80 -16.59 -5.74
N PHE A 538 7.24 -16.42 -4.48
CA PHE A 538 7.17 -15.13 -3.76
C PHE A 538 8.51 -14.64 -3.21
N GLU A 539 9.55 -15.48 -3.21
CA GLU A 539 10.94 -15.07 -3.01
C GLU A 539 11.67 -15.23 -4.35
N GLY A 540 12.05 -14.11 -4.97
CA GLY A 540 13.24 -14.14 -5.81
C GLY A 540 14.37 -14.67 -4.93
N ALA A 541 14.81 -15.89 -5.23
CA ALA A 541 15.80 -16.68 -4.53
C ALA A 541 16.75 -15.89 -3.61
N ILE A 542 16.48 -15.89 -2.31
CA ILE A 542 17.56 -15.83 -1.32
C ILE A 542 17.89 -17.30 -1.04
N ILE A 543 18.76 -17.88 -1.87
CA ILE A 543 19.46 -19.09 -1.45
C ILE A 543 20.36 -18.65 -0.30
N ASP A 544 20.14 -19.24 0.87
CA ASP A 544 21.07 -19.12 1.99
C ASP A 544 22.46 -19.53 1.49
N SER A 545 23.46 -18.65 1.64
CA SER A 545 24.85 -18.91 1.24
C SER A 545 25.41 -20.21 1.85
N ALA A 546 24.84 -20.68 2.97
CA ALA A 546 25.19 -21.95 3.58
C ALA A 546 24.69 -23.18 2.79
N GLU A 547 23.54 -23.10 2.11
CA GLU A 547 23.02 -24.20 1.29
C GLU A 547 23.73 -24.30 -0.07
N LEU A 548 24.11 -23.17 -0.68
CA LEU A 548 24.90 -23.16 -1.92
C LEU A 548 26.27 -23.84 -1.72
N THR A 549 26.87 -23.68 -0.53
CA THR A 549 28.17 -24.28 -0.20
C THR A 549 28.09 -25.80 0.01
N LYS A 550 26.95 -26.35 0.45
CA LYS A 550 26.73 -27.79 0.56
C LYS A 550 26.51 -28.44 -0.81
N ILE A 551 25.78 -27.78 -1.70
CA ILE A 551 25.52 -28.27 -3.06
C ILE A 551 26.79 -28.18 -3.92
N LEU A 552 27.61 -27.14 -3.74
CA LEU A 552 28.89 -26.98 -4.45
C LEU A 552 30.03 -27.86 -3.91
N LYS A 553 29.84 -28.58 -2.78
CA LYS A 553 30.83 -29.50 -2.21
C LYS A 553 30.38 -30.96 -2.13
N GLY A 554 29.28 -31.33 -2.77
CA GLY A 554 28.96 -32.73 -3.09
C GLY A 554 29.85 -33.23 -4.23
N ILE A 555 31.14 -33.40 -3.93
CA ILE A 555 32.12 -34.07 -4.80
C ILE A 555 31.67 -35.54 -4.94
N ALA A 556 32.02 -36.17 -6.06
CA ALA A 556 31.91 -37.62 -6.29
C ALA A 556 32.06 -38.48 -5.02
#